data_AF-A0AAE9DN33-F1
#
_entry.id   AF-A0AAE9DN33-F1
#
_cell.length_a   1.000
_cell.length_b   1.000
_cell.length_c   1.000
_cell.angle_alpha   90.00
_cell.angle_beta   90.00
_cell.angle_gamma   90.00
#
_symmetry.space_group_name_H-M   'P 1'
#
loop_
_entity.id
_entity.type
_entity.pdbx_description
1 polymer ?
#
loop_
_entity_poly.entity_id
_entity_poly.type
_entity_poly.pdbx_seq_one_letter_code
_entity_poly.pdbx_strand_id
1 'polypeptide(L)'
;MDSNEKNQEILENILKEFQKLNLTIEKSILTLGNRLIDSMKKPYSWSDLPSEMKLKVIDKMGVLDRYLFRCTSNADRSLVDSQKIDIDKIEINVTTWETIIFYTGEIDSYCHGFRRNNEIMALR
;
A
#
# COMPACT_ATOMS: atom_id res chain seq x y z
N MET A 1 -46.52 49.77 16.17
CA MET A 1 -45.08 49.56 15.94
C MET A 1 -44.61 50.63 14.99
N ASP A 2 -43.62 51.41 15.43
CA ASP A 2 -42.91 52.38 14.60
C ASP A 2 -42.16 51.62 13.48
N SER A 3 -42.02 52.24 12.30
CA SER A 3 -41.31 51.66 11.16
C SER A 3 -39.87 51.25 11.52
N ASN A 4 -39.26 51.95 12.49
CA ASN A 4 -37.92 51.64 12.98
C ASN A 4 -37.86 50.32 13.78
N GLU A 5 -38.89 50.05 14.57
CA GLU A 5 -39.00 48.86 15.42
C GLU A 5 -39.16 47.57 14.59
N LYS A 6 -39.94 47.64 13.51
CA LYS A 6 -40.05 46.55 12.52
C LYS A 6 -38.73 46.26 11.80
N ASN A 7 -37.99 47.31 11.43
CA ASN A 7 -36.70 47.13 10.75
C ASN A 7 -35.68 46.46 11.66
N GLN A 8 -35.70 46.79 12.95
CA GLN A 8 -34.80 46.19 13.94
C GLN A 8 -35.12 44.71 14.19
N GLU A 9 -36.39 44.35 14.28
CA GLU A 9 -36.83 42.95 14.38
C GLU A 9 -36.42 42.12 13.15
N ILE A 10 -36.50 42.70 11.95
CA ILE A 10 -36.04 42.04 10.71
C ILE A 10 -34.54 41.78 10.75
N LEU A 11 -33.74 42.77 11.18
CA LEU A 11 -32.28 42.62 11.29
C LEU A 11 -31.88 41.55 12.31
N GLU A 12 -32.56 41.47 13.45
CA GLU A 12 -32.30 40.44 14.46
C GLU A 12 -32.62 39.03 13.94
N ASN A 13 -33.70 38.88 13.18
CA ASN A 13 -34.07 37.60 12.57
C ASN A 13 -33.04 37.16 11.51
N ILE A 14 -32.57 38.09 10.68
CA ILE A 14 -31.50 37.83 9.71
C ILE A 14 -30.21 37.39 10.43
N LEU A 15 -29.84 38.09 11.50
CA LEU A 15 -28.64 37.76 12.27
C LEU A 15 -28.72 36.35 12.88
N LYS A 16 -29.87 35.96 13.42
CA LYS A 16 -30.11 34.61 13.96
C LYS A 16 -29.97 33.53 12.90
N GLU A 17 -30.51 33.75 11.70
CA GLU A 17 -30.39 32.80 10.58
C GLU A 17 -28.92 32.67 10.11
N PHE A 18 -28.18 33.79 10.03
CA PHE A 18 -26.76 33.75 9.70
C PHE A 18 -25.94 32.96 10.74
N GLN A 19 -26.20 33.18 12.03
CA GLN A 19 -25.54 32.43 13.10
C GLN A 19 -25.84 30.92 13.01
N LYS A 20 -27.10 30.57 12.75
CA LYS A 20 -27.52 29.17 12.58
C LYS A 20 -26.88 28.51 11.36
N LEU A 21 -26.74 29.25 10.27
CA LEU A 21 -26.02 28.78 9.08
C LEU A 21 -24.55 28.53 9.39
N ASN A 22 -23.88 29.46 10.08
CA ASN A 22 -22.47 29.31 10.44
C ASN A 22 -22.22 28.09 11.32
N LEU A 23 -23.08 27.89 12.34
CA LEU A 23 -23.03 26.69 13.19
C LEU A 23 -23.25 25.40 12.39
N THR A 24 -24.10 25.42 11.37
CA THR A 24 -24.32 24.28 10.49
C THR A 24 -23.07 23.97 9.67
N ILE A 25 -22.45 24.99 9.09
CA ILE A 25 -21.23 24.87 8.30
C ILE A 25 -20.10 24.29 9.15
N GLU A 26 -19.88 24.81 10.37
CA GLU A 26 -18.85 24.31 11.28
C GLU A 26 -19.04 22.82 11.61
N LYS A 27 -20.29 22.41 11.89
CA LYS A 27 -20.62 21.00 12.12
C LYS A 27 -20.36 20.14 10.88
N SER A 28 -20.69 20.63 9.69
CA SER A 28 -20.42 19.93 8.44
C SER A 28 -18.92 19.78 8.17
N ILE A 29 -18.12 20.82 8.42
CA ILE A 29 -16.66 20.78 8.30
C ILE A 29 -16.07 19.74 9.26
N LEU A 30 -16.48 19.77 10.53
CA LEU A 30 -16.02 18.79 11.53
C LEU A 30 -16.38 17.35 11.11
N THR A 31 -17.61 17.14 10.65
CA THR A 31 -18.08 15.83 10.19
C THR A 31 -17.27 15.32 9.00
N LEU A 32 -17.01 16.19 8.01
CA LEU A 32 -16.20 15.83 6.85
C LEU A 32 -14.75 15.54 7.24
N GLY A 33 -14.16 16.34 8.13
CA GLY A 33 -12.81 16.12 8.66
C GLY A 33 -12.69 14.75 9.33
N ASN A 34 -13.63 14.39 10.21
CA ASN A 34 -13.64 13.09 10.86
C ASN A 34 -13.76 11.93 9.86
N ARG A 35 -14.64 12.06 8.85
CA ARG A 35 -14.79 11.04 7.79
C ARG A 35 -13.51 10.83 6.98
N LEU A 36 -12.79 11.91 6.66
CA LEU A 36 -11.50 11.82 5.96
C LEU A 36 -10.45 11.12 6.82
N ILE A 37 -10.36 11.49 8.11
CA ILE A 37 -9.46 10.83 9.05
C ILE A 37 -9.79 9.33 9.14
N ASP A 38 -11.06 8.97 9.26
CA ASP A 38 -11.47 7.56 9.32
C ASP A 38 -11.20 6.81 8.01
N SER A 39 -11.32 7.45 6.84
CA SER A 39 -10.94 6.82 5.57
C SER A 39 -9.43 6.60 5.49
N MET A 40 -8.63 7.51 6.07
CA MET A 40 -7.17 7.40 6.14
C MET A 40 -6.69 6.40 7.21
N LYS A 41 -7.52 6.07 8.21
CA LYS A 41 -7.19 5.05 9.22
C LYS A 41 -7.24 3.62 8.68
N LYS A 42 -7.83 3.38 7.50
CA LYS A 42 -7.85 2.02 6.93
C LYS A 42 -6.39 1.58 6.70
N PRO A 43 -5.99 0.38 7.16
CA PRO A 43 -4.64 -0.10 6.89
C PRO A 43 -4.45 -0.18 5.37
N TYR A 44 -3.45 0.55 4.87
CA TYR A 44 -3.07 0.49 3.46
C TYR A 44 -2.67 -0.95 3.14
N SER A 45 -3.36 -1.55 2.18
CA SER A 45 -3.04 -2.88 1.70
C SER A 45 -2.02 -2.80 0.57
N TRP A 46 -1.34 -3.91 0.28
CA TRP A 46 -0.46 -3.98 -0.89
C TRP A 46 -1.18 -3.55 -2.18
N SER A 47 -2.44 -3.94 -2.37
CA SER A 47 -3.24 -3.57 -3.54
C SER A 47 -3.40 -2.05 -3.71
N ASP A 48 -3.40 -1.29 -2.61
CA ASP A 48 -3.58 0.17 -2.64
C ASP A 48 -2.30 0.92 -3.04
N LEU A 49 -1.13 0.26 -3.03
CA LEU A 49 0.14 0.89 -3.38
C LEU A 49 0.25 1.13 -4.89
N PRO A 50 0.74 2.30 -5.33
CA PRO A 50 1.08 2.55 -6.72
C PRO A 50 2.15 1.57 -7.23
N SER A 51 2.10 1.23 -8.52
CA SER A 51 3.06 0.30 -9.14
C SER A 51 4.51 0.74 -8.93
N GLU A 52 4.81 2.04 -8.99
CA GLU A 52 6.18 2.55 -8.76
C GLU A 52 6.72 2.18 -7.37
N MET A 53 5.89 2.26 -6.33
CA MET A 53 6.29 1.87 -4.97
C MET A 53 6.47 0.36 -4.86
N LYS A 54 5.59 -0.41 -5.50
CA LYS A 54 5.69 -1.88 -5.54
C LYS A 54 6.99 -2.33 -6.20
N LEU A 55 7.34 -1.72 -7.32
CA LEU A 55 8.58 -2.00 -8.06
C LEU A 55 9.83 -1.71 -7.22
N LYS A 56 9.83 -0.67 -6.37
CA LYS A 56 10.94 -0.40 -5.44
C LYS A 56 11.11 -1.49 -4.38
N VAL A 57 10.04 -2.18 -3.99
CA VAL A 57 10.11 -3.31 -3.06
C VAL A 57 10.61 -4.55 -3.79
N ILE A 58 10.04 -4.87 -4.96
CA ILE A 58 10.44 -6.01 -5.78
C ILE A 58 11.91 -5.89 -6.20
N ASP A 59 12.39 -4.68 -6.48
CA ASP A 59 13.80 -4.44 -6.82
C ASP A 59 14.74 -5.02 -5.75
N LYS A 60 14.38 -4.86 -4.46
CA LYS A 60 15.15 -5.34 -3.31
C LYS A 60 14.90 -6.81 -2.95
N MET A 61 14.04 -7.51 -3.68
CA MET A 61 13.75 -8.93 -3.42
C MET A 61 14.79 -9.84 -4.08
N GLY A 62 15.17 -10.87 -3.32
CA GLY A 62 15.95 -12.01 -3.79
C GLY A 62 15.25 -12.88 -4.83
N VAL A 63 15.97 -13.84 -5.42
CA VAL A 63 15.41 -14.76 -6.44
C VAL A 63 14.22 -15.55 -5.87
N LEU A 64 14.36 -16.05 -4.63
CA LEU A 64 13.29 -16.84 -3.99
C LEU A 64 12.08 -15.99 -3.62
N ASP A 65 12.31 -14.81 -3.06
CA ASP A 65 11.23 -13.90 -2.71
C ASP A 65 10.43 -13.52 -3.96
N ARG A 66 11.13 -13.17 -5.06
CA ARG A 66 10.48 -12.89 -6.34
C ARG A 66 9.72 -14.10 -6.88
N TYR A 67 10.26 -15.32 -6.76
CA TYR A 67 9.55 -16.53 -7.18
C TYR A 67 8.25 -16.75 -6.41
N LEU A 68 8.30 -16.63 -5.08
CA LEU A 68 7.11 -16.75 -4.22
C LEU A 68 6.11 -15.62 -4.53
N PHE A 69 6.61 -14.39 -4.69
CA PHE A 69 5.80 -13.23 -4.99
C PHE A 69 5.12 -13.30 -6.37
N ARG A 70 5.81 -13.85 -7.36
CA ARG A 70 5.26 -14.13 -8.70
C ARG A 70 4.07 -15.11 -8.67
N CYS A 71 3.92 -15.86 -7.60
CA CYS A 71 2.85 -16.84 -7.42
C CYS A 71 1.61 -16.29 -6.67
N THR A 72 1.62 -15.05 -6.18
CA THR A 72 0.51 -14.50 -5.37
C THR A 72 -0.67 -14.03 -6.22
N SER A 73 -0.42 -13.35 -7.35
CA SER A 73 -1.47 -12.85 -8.25
C SER A 73 -0.93 -12.58 -9.65
N ASN A 74 -1.83 -12.45 -10.64
CA ASN A 74 -1.44 -12.06 -12.00
C ASN A 74 -0.85 -10.64 -12.06
N ALA A 75 -1.33 -9.72 -11.21
CA ALA A 75 -0.82 -8.36 -11.13
C ALA A 75 0.61 -8.34 -10.58
N ASP A 76 0.86 -9.08 -9.49
CA ASP A 76 2.18 -9.20 -8.89
C ASP A 76 3.16 -9.91 -9.83
N ARG A 77 2.72 -10.97 -10.51
CA ARG A 77 3.49 -11.63 -11.56
C ARG A 77 3.93 -10.65 -12.65
N SER A 78 3.00 -9.82 -13.14
CA SER A 78 3.32 -8.84 -14.18
C SER A 78 4.34 -7.79 -13.68
N LEU A 79 4.30 -7.41 -12.41
CA LEU A 79 5.26 -6.49 -11.83
C LEU A 79 6.65 -7.14 -11.70
N VAL A 80 6.71 -8.37 -11.18
CA VAL A 80 7.96 -9.13 -11.07
C VAL A 80 8.58 -9.35 -12.45
N ASP A 81 7.80 -9.81 -13.42
CA ASP A 81 8.27 -10.08 -14.78
C ASP A 81 8.69 -8.80 -15.53
N SER A 82 8.29 -7.61 -15.05
CA SER A 82 8.70 -6.32 -15.61
C SER A 82 10.07 -5.84 -15.13
N GLN A 83 10.60 -6.41 -14.03
CA GLN A 83 11.91 -6.05 -13.51
C GLN A 83 12.94 -7.13 -13.81
N LYS A 84 14.14 -6.67 -14.19
CA LYS A 84 15.30 -7.54 -14.28
C LYS A 84 15.76 -7.95 -12.87
N ILE A 85 16.45 -9.07 -12.82
CA ILE A 85 17.19 -9.50 -11.64
C ILE A 85 18.65 -9.62 -12.03
N ASP A 86 19.50 -8.93 -11.29
CA ASP A 86 20.95 -8.96 -11.52
C ASP A 86 21.54 -10.08 -10.66
N ILE A 87 22.10 -11.08 -11.34
CA ILE A 87 22.70 -12.25 -10.72
C ILE A 87 24.10 -12.40 -11.29
N ASP A 88 25.10 -12.30 -10.41
CA ASP A 88 26.51 -12.38 -10.81
C ASP A 88 26.92 -13.81 -11.14
N LYS A 89 26.40 -14.78 -10.38
CA LYS A 89 26.72 -16.20 -10.55
C LYS A 89 25.54 -17.07 -10.18
N ILE A 90 25.34 -18.14 -10.95
CA ILE A 90 24.40 -19.22 -10.66
C ILE A 90 25.16 -20.55 -10.72
N GLU A 91 25.01 -21.38 -9.70
CA GLU A 91 25.49 -22.75 -9.68
C GLU A 91 24.32 -23.71 -9.50
N ILE A 92 24.12 -24.59 -10.48
CA ILE A 92 23.05 -25.59 -10.46
C ILE A 92 23.70 -26.96 -10.21
N ASN A 93 23.45 -27.51 -9.03
CA ASN A 93 23.88 -28.85 -8.64
C ASN A 93 22.68 -29.80 -8.73
N VAL A 94 22.66 -30.63 -9.76
CA VAL A 94 21.60 -31.62 -9.97
C VAL A 94 22.12 -33.00 -9.57
N THR A 95 21.44 -33.64 -8.63
CA THR A 95 21.68 -35.03 -8.24
C THR A 95 20.47 -35.88 -8.60
N THR A 96 20.53 -37.18 -8.33
CA THR A 96 19.39 -38.09 -8.54
C THR A 96 18.21 -37.83 -7.61
N TRP A 97 18.41 -37.10 -6.49
CA TRP A 97 17.40 -36.92 -5.44
C TRP A 97 17.04 -35.46 -5.17
N GLU A 98 17.87 -34.52 -5.63
CA GLU A 98 17.66 -33.10 -5.40
C GLU A 98 18.25 -32.24 -6.52
N THR A 99 17.77 -31.00 -6.60
CA THR A 99 18.31 -29.97 -7.47
C THR A 99 18.54 -28.76 -6.60
N ILE A 100 19.80 -28.42 -6.36
CA ILE A 100 20.21 -27.28 -5.54
C ILE A 100 20.67 -26.17 -6.48
N ILE A 101 20.17 -24.95 -6.32
CA ILE A 101 20.57 -23.80 -7.15
C ILE A 101 21.11 -22.71 -6.24
N PHE A 102 22.42 -22.53 -6.24
CA PHE A 102 23.06 -21.40 -5.57
C PHE A 102 23.06 -20.20 -6.52
N TYR A 103 22.83 -19.01 -5.97
CA TYR A 103 23.02 -17.77 -6.69
C TYR A 103 23.72 -16.76 -5.78
N THR A 104 24.53 -15.90 -6.38
CA THR A 104 25.13 -14.74 -5.71
C THR A 104 24.80 -13.49 -6.52
N GLY A 105 24.37 -12.43 -5.84
CA GLY A 105 24.14 -11.14 -6.46
C GLY A 105 24.19 -10.01 -5.44
N GLU A 106 24.05 -8.77 -5.92
CA GLU A 106 24.18 -7.54 -5.13
C GLU A 106 23.15 -7.46 -3.97
N ILE A 107 22.02 -8.15 -4.13
CA ILE A 107 20.86 -8.09 -3.23
C ILE A 107 20.81 -9.30 -2.28
N ASP A 108 21.48 -10.41 -2.62
CA ASP A 108 21.54 -11.62 -1.82
C ASP A 108 22.96 -12.19 -1.82
N SER A 109 23.67 -11.99 -0.70
CA SER A 109 24.90 -12.71 -0.39
C SER A 109 24.66 -14.12 0.16
N TYR A 110 23.40 -14.56 0.23
CA TYR A 110 23.01 -15.82 0.89
C TYR A 110 22.73 -16.94 -0.11
N CYS A 111 23.47 -18.03 0.09
CA CYS A 111 23.31 -19.31 -0.59
C CYS A 111 21.95 -19.93 -0.25
N HIS A 112 21.00 -19.88 -1.17
CA HIS A 112 19.75 -20.60 -1.03
C HIS A 112 19.82 -21.92 -1.81
N GLY A 113 19.38 -23.03 -1.22
CA GLY A 113 19.29 -24.32 -1.91
C GLY A 113 17.86 -24.60 -2.35
N PHE A 114 17.69 -25.20 -3.54
CA PHE A 114 16.41 -25.77 -3.95
C PHE A 114 16.36 -27.24 -3.50
N ARG A 115 15.18 -27.74 -3.13
CA ARG A 115 14.95 -29.17 -2.83
C ARG A 115 13.65 -29.62 -3.47
N ARG A 116 13.70 -30.68 -4.27
CA ARG A 116 12.52 -31.31 -4.87
C ARG A 116 12.25 -32.63 -4.14
N ASN A 117 11.44 -32.56 -3.08
CA ASN A 117 10.67 -33.64 -2.43
C ASN A 117 10.03 -33.10 -1.12
N ASN A 118 9.10 -32.15 -1.29
CA ASN A 118 8.10 -31.66 -0.33
C ASN A 118 8.47 -30.83 0.92
N GLU A 119 9.70 -30.38 1.16
CA GLU A 119 9.96 -29.38 2.22
C GLU A 119 11.02 -28.34 1.81
N ILE A 120 10.68 -27.05 1.96
CA ILE A 120 11.61 -25.91 1.87
C ILE A 120 12.25 -25.76 3.25
N MET A 121 13.57 -25.95 3.33
CA MET A 121 14.34 -25.68 4.55
C MET A 121 15.17 -24.41 4.32
N ALA A 122 14.79 -23.32 4.98
CA ALA A 122 15.69 -22.19 5.14
C ALA A 122 16.88 -22.64 5.99
N LEU A 123 18.10 -22.50 5.47
CA LEU A 123 19.32 -22.73 6.26
C LEU A 123 19.38 -21.64 7.36
N ARG A 124 19.44 -22.09 8.62
CA ARG A 124 19.73 -21.24 9.78
C ARG A 124 21.17 -20.75 9.76
#